data_AF-A0A843H2B1-F1
#
_entry.id   AF-A0A843H2B1-F1
#
_cell.length_a   1.000
_cell.length_b   1.000
_cell.length_c   1.000
_cell.angle_alpha   90.00
_cell.angle_beta   90.00
_cell.angle_gamma   90.00
#
_symmetry.space_group_name_H-M   'P 1'
#
loop_
_entity.id
_entity.type
_entity.pdbx_description
1 polymer ?
#
loop_
_entity_poly.entity_id
_entity_poly.type
_entity_poly.pdbx_seq_one_letter_code
_entity_poly.pdbx_strand_id
1 'polypeptide(L)'
;LEGVFIVEEVDPVLERDVLAVLGEHNLDCPVYGKFDGTFPMVHEYNGDIVKESFNKVICDLKDDEEFLEEYKSEYGNDFDGDLIEIIEKMEFSDGLNELIDNIPTRAPTLCAGCSHRSAYFAAVKAYQELGYDKSDMIFASDIGCYTLGISPPYETADYLLAMGSSVGDGCGFSIATNQHVMSFIGDSTFFHSGLSPLVNAVHNKNKFVLTILDNRITAMTGGQPNPGIPVDGMGDEAPAISIEDIVEAIGVKFMKIVNPHNIKKTVDIYKEALEYDGVAVVIARYPCTLIKGQKKKAPMVIKDNCVKCLTCVKTLACPAISYLNDKVVVDEALCKSCTVCIQVCPNKAIGVKKGD
;
A
#
# COMPACT_ATOMS: atom_id res chain seq x y z
N LEU A 1 0.58 24.43 -19.07
CA LEU A 1 1.01 24.47 -17.67
C LEU A 1 1.78 25.77 -17.50
N GLU A 2 1.30 26.68 -16.67
CA GLU A 2 1.95 27.99 -16.45
C GLU A 2 3.14 27.88 -15.48
N GLY A 3 3.19 26.81 -14.68
CA GLY A 3 4.30 26.41 -13.83
C GLY A 3 4.00 25.12 -13.08
N VAL A 4 4.98 24.60 -12.35
CA VAL A 4 4.85 23.39 -11.52
C VAL A 4 5.45 23.64 -10.15
N PHE A 5 4.64 23.49 -9.09
CA PHE A 5 5.17 23.45 -7.72
C PHE A 5 5.63 22.04 -7.36
N ILE A 6 6.80 21.93 -6.75
CA ILE A 6 7.32 20.68 -6.19
C ILE A 6 7.43 20.84 -4.68
N VAL A 7 6.47 20.24 -3.98
CA VAL A 7 6.46 20.16 -2.52
C VAL A 7 7.02 18.80 -2.12
N GLU A 8 8.25 18.78 -1.61
CA GLU A 8 8.89 17.56 -1.13
C GLU A 8 9.77 17.82 0.09
N GLU A 9 9.77 16.89 1.04
CA GLU A 9 10.61 16.96 2.24
C GLU A 9 11.98 16.31 2.01
N VAL A 10 12.95 16.64 2.87
CA VAL A 10 14.33 16.09 2.81
C VAL A 10 15.07 16.47 1.52
N ASP A 11 15.37 15.51 0.64
CA ASP A 11 16.16 15.74 -0.56
C ASP A 11 15.26 16.08 -1.75
N PRO A 12 15.66 17.03 -2.63
CA PRO A 12 14.87 17.42 -3.79
C PRO A 12 14.91 16.37 -4.92
N VAL A 13 14.40 15.17 -4.69
CA VAL A 13 14.48 14.06 -5.65
C VAL A 13 13.48 14.26 -6.80
N LEU A 14 12.22 14.58 -6.47
CA LEU A 14 11.17 14.81 -7.45
C LEU A 14 11.47 16.05 -8.29
N GLU A 15 11.97 17.12 -7.68
CA GLU A 15 12.33 18.35 -8.38
C GLU A 15 13.44 18.09 -9.40
N ARG A 16 14.47 17.30 -9.04
CA ARG A 16 15.53 16.90 -9.98
C ARG A 16 14.99 16.09 -11.15
N ASP A 17 14.12 15.13 -10.88
CA ASP A 17 13.54 14.27 -11.91
C ASP A 17 12.63 15.08 -12.86
N VAL A 18 11.82 16.00 -12.32
CA VAL A 18 10.97 16.89 -13.13
C VAL A 18 11.82 17.81 -14.00
N LEU A 19 12.85 18.45 -13.44
CA LEU A 19 13.77 19.30 -14.20
C LEU A 19 14.48 18.51 -15.32
N ALA A 20 14.86 17.25 -15.06
CA ALA A 20 15.46 16.38 -16.07
C ALA A 20 14.49 16.07 -17.21
N VAL A 21 13.22 15.76 -16.91
CA VAL A 21 12.17 15.50 -17.90
C VAL A 21 11.88 16.75 -18.74
N LEU A 22 11.77 17.92 -18.12
CA LEU A 22 11.56 19.19 -18.83
C LEU A 22 12.73 19.47 -19.78
N GLY A 23 13.97 19.23 -19.33
CA GLY A 23 15.17 19.35 -20.16
C GLY A 23 15.21 18.37 -21.31
N GLU A 24 14.89 17.09 -21.08
CA GLU A 24 14.87 16.03 -22.10
C GLU A 24 13.87 16.33 -23.22
N HIS A 25 12.71 16.91 -22.87
CA HIS A 25 11.65 17.25 -23.82
C HIS A 25 11.67 18.71 -24.30
N ASN A 26 12.67 19.49 -23.90
CA ASN A 26 12.84 20.90 -24.25
C ASN A 26 11.56 21.73 -23.97
N LEU A 27 10.99 21.53 -22.78
CA LEU A 27 9.78 22.21 -22.31
C LEU A 27 10.16 23.43 -21.47
N ASP A 28 9.64 24.59 -21.84
CA ASP A 28 9.84 25.85 -21.13
C ASP A 28 8.71 26.05 -20.10
N CYS A 29 8.89 25.46 -18.92
CA CYS A 29 7.92 25.51 -17.82
C CYS A 29 8.66 25.80 -16.50
N PRO A 30 8.30 26.86 -15.76
CA PRO A 30 8.96 27.18 -14.50
C PRO A 30 8.63 26.13 -13.43
N VAL A 31 9.65 25.76 -12.66
CA VAL A 31 9.54 24.83 -11.52
C VAL A 31 9.79 25.60 -10.24
N TYR A 32 8.82 25.57 -9.34
CA TYR A 32 8.84 26.23 -8.04
C TYR A 32 9.06 25.19 -6.95
N GLY A 33 10.26 25.12 -6.39
CA GLY A 33 10.71 24.04 -5.53
C GLY A 33 11.78 24.50 -4.56
N LYS A 34 12.72 23.62 -4.21
CA LYS A 34 13.84 23.94 -3.33
C LYS A 34 14.99 24.62 -4.07
N PHE A 35 15.22 24.30 -5.35
CA PHE A 35 16.36 24.87 -6.09
C PHE A 35 16.17 26.32 -6.48
N ASP A 36 14.93 26.78 -6.68
CA ASP A 36 14.61 28.18 -6.95
C ASP A 36 14.37 29.00 -5.67
N GLY A 37 14.37 28.33 -4.50
CA GLY A 37 14.16 28.95 -3.19
C GLY A 37 12.70 29.23 -2.84
N THR A 38 11.75 28.72 -3.64
CA THR A 38 10.32 28.81 -3.31
C THR A 38 10.04 28.05 -2.01
N PHE A 39 10.54 26.83 -1.89
CA PHE A 39 10.48 26.01 -0.68
C PHE A 39 11.85 25.90 0.01
N PRO A 40 11.92 25.78 1.35
CA PRO A 40 13.19 25.69 2.06
C PRO A 40 13.86 24.32 1.86
N MET A 41 15.18 24.32 1.70
CA MET A 41 16.00 23.09 1.56
C MET A 41 16.00 22.21 2.80
N VAL A 42 15.82 22.81 3.98
CA VAL A 42 15.84 22.17 5.29
C VAL A 42 14.50 22.43 5.99
N HIS A 43 14.24 21.73 7.10
CA HIS A 43 12.99 21.72 7.90
C HIS A 43 12.00 20.59 7.54
N GLU A 44 11.28 20.09 8.56
CA GLU A 44 10.05 19.33 8.39
C GLU A 44 8.95 20.30 7.98
N TYR A 45 8.22 19.98 6.92
CA TYR A 45 7.22 20.90 6.39
C TYR A 45 5.98 20.84 7.26
N ASN A 46 5.43 22.02 7.52
CA ASN A 46 4.13 22.19 8.16
C ASN A 46 3.26 23.09 7.28
N GLY A 47 1.99 23.25 7.65
CA GLY A 47 1.04 24.06 6.89
C GLY A 47 1.54 25.48 6.62
N ASP A 48 2.18 26.12 7.60
CA ASP A 48 2.67 27.49 7.51
C ASP A 48 3.80 27.61 6.48
N ILE A 49 4.82 26.74 6.57
CA ILE A 49 5.95 26.71 5.63
C ILE A 49 5.44 26.50 4.20
N VAL A 50 4.50 25.58 4.01
CA VAL A 50 3.92 25.29 2.70
C VAL A 50 3.14 26.49 2.17
N LYS A 51 2.28 27.09 3.00
CA LYS A 51 1.50 28.28 2.65
C LYS A 51 2.37 29.48 2.30
N GLU A 52 3.36 29.80 3.13
CA GLU A 52 4.31 30.90 2.89
C GLU A 52 5.05 30.68 1.57
N SER A 53 5.45 29.44 1.27
CA SER A 53 6.13 29.08 0.03
C SER A 53 5.23 29.28 -1.19
N PHE A 54 3.97 28.85 -1.14
CA PHE A 54 3.00 29.12 -2.22
C PHE A 54 2.76 30.63 -2.41
N ASN A 55 2.67 31.39 -1.32
CA ASN A 55 2.45 32.84 -1.36
C ASN A 55 3.57 33.63 -2.02
N LYS A 56 4.81 33.12 -2.07
CA LYS A 56 5.91 33.74 -2.82
C LYS A 56 5.61 33.86 -4.33
N VAL A 57 4.72 33.01 -4.84
CA VAL A 57 4.41 32.90 -6.27
C VAL A 57 2.95 33.26 -6.56
N ILE A 58 2.00 32.76 -5.77
CA ILE A 58 0.55 32.93 -6.00
C ILE A 58 0.02 34.23 -5.39
N CYS A 59 0.67 34.77 -4.33
CA CYS A 59 0.33 36.05 -3.69
C CYS A 59 -1.13 36.23 -3.19
N ASP A 60 -1.93 35.17 -3.07
CA ASP A 60 -3.38 35.24 -2.80
C ASP A 60 -3.87 34.37 -1.61
N LEU A 61 -3.00 33.61 -0.92
CA LEU A 61 -3.40 32.81 0.24
C LEU A 61 -3.31 33.65 1.53
N LYS A 62 -4.35 34.43 1.85
CA LYS A 62 -4.42 35.17 3.13
C LYS A 62 -4.77 34.23 4.28
N ASP A 63 -4.31 34.55 5.49
CA ASP A 63 -4.86 33.99 6.72
C ASP A 63 -6.24 34.59 6.97
N ASP A 64 -7.22 33.76 7.27
CA ASP A 64 -8.43 34.21 7.93
C ASP A 64 -8.13 34.24 9.44
N GLU A 65 -7.58 35.37 9.90
CA GLU A 65 -7.17 35.55 11.29
C GLU A 65 -8.35 35.40 12.27
N GLU A 66 -9.56 35.78 11.84
CA GLU A 66 -10.78 35.70 12.65
C GLU A 66 -11.19 34.23 12.86
N PHE A 67 -11.12 33.41 11.81
CA PHE A 67 -11.33 31.97 11.90
C PHE A 67 -10.27 31.25 12.74
N LEU A 68 -8.98 31.61 12.60
CA LEU A 68 -7.90 31.00 13.38
C LEU A 68 -8.03 31.29 14.89
N GLU A 69 -8.55 32.47 15.25
CA GLU A 69 -8.87 32.81 16.64
C GLU A 69 -10.09 32.03 17.15
N GLU A 70 -11.16 31.94 16.35
CA GLU A 70 -12.38 31.20 16.69
C GLU A 70 -12.09 29.69 16.89
N TYR A 71 -11.28 29.11 16.01
CA TYR A 71 -10.85 27.71 16.06
C TYR A 71 -9.97 27.39 17.28
N LYS A 72 -8.96 28.21 17.57
CA LYS A 72 -8.12 28.05 18.77
C LYS A 72 -8.95 28.16 20.06
N SER A 73 -10.02 28.94 20.02
CA SER A 73 -11.01 29.07 21.09
C SER A 73 -11.85 27.80 21.28
N GLU A 74 -12.27 27.16 20.18
CA GLU A 74 -13.22 26.03 20.21
C GLU A 74 -12.55 24.65 20.36
N TYR A 75 -11.37 24.44 19.78
CA TYR A 75 -10.74 23.10 19.68
C TYR A 75 -9.37 22.98 20.35
N GLY A 76 -8.80 24.06 20.88
CA GLY A 76 -7.48 24.04 21.53
C GLY A 76 -6.31 23.85 20.55
N ASN A 77 -5.12 23.51 21.06
CA ASN A 77 -3.89 23.32 20.26
C ASN A 77 -3.70 21.89 19.73
N ASP A 78 -4.63 20.99 20.01
CA ASP A 78 -4.49 19.58 19.64
C ASP A 78 -5.06 19.34 18.24
N PHE A 79 -4.18 18.97 17.31
CA PHE A 79 -4.44 18.68 15.88
C PHE A 79 -5.27 17.40 15.64
N ASP A 80 -6.16 17.03 16.56
CA ASP A 80 -6.98 15.80 16.53
C ASP A 80 -8.44 16.03 16.07
N GLY A 81 -8.80 17.26 15.72
CA GLY A 81 -10.11 17.59 15.12
C GLY A 81 -10.23 17.06 13.69
N ASP A 82 -11.43 16.61 13.30
CA ASP A 82 -11.75 16.17 11.94
C ASP A 82 -11.44 17.29 10.93
N LEU A 83 -10.25 17.24 10.33
CA LEU A 83 -9.78 18.19 9.32
C LEU A 83 -10.80 18.41 8.18
N ILE A 84 -11.66 17.43 7.93
CA ILE A 84 -12.72 17.48 6.93
C ILE A 84 -13.81 18.48 7.32
N GLU A 85 -14.31 18.48 8.56
CA GLU A 85 -15.30 19.47 9.02
C GLU A 85 -14.73 20.90 9.02
N ILE A 86 -13.42 21.05 9.21
CA ILE A 86 -12.71 22.32 9.15
C ILE A 86 -12.63 22.81 7.69
N ILE A 87 -12.17 21.96 6.77
CA ILE A 87 -12.07 22.28 5.34
C ILE A 87 -13.45 22.63 4.76
N GLU A 88 -14.52 21.95 5.18
CA GLU A 88 -15.89 22.24 4.73
C GLU A 88 -16.43 23.60 5.20
N LYS A 89 -15.89 24.15 6.29
CA LYS A 89 -16.29 25.47 6.83
C LYS A 89 -15.43 26.62 6.31
N MET A 90 -14.31 26.34 5.64
CA MET A 90 -13.42 27.38 5.10
C MET A 90 -13.94 27.90 3.76
N GLU A 91 -14.18 29.21 3.66
CA GLU A 91 -14.41 29.87 2.37
C GLU A 91 -13.06 30.09 1.67
N PHE A 92 -12.67 29.12 0.82
CA PHE A 92 -11.50 29.27 -0.03
C PHE A 92 -11.76 30.23 -1.19
N SER A 93 -10.72 30.89 -1.69
CA SER A 93 -10.83 31.70 -2.91
C SER A 93 -11.25 30.83 -4.10
N ASP A 94 -11.90 31.43 -5.10
CA ASP A 94 -12.35 30.72 -6.31
C ASP A 94 -11.22 29.92 -6.98
N GLY A 95 -10.00 30.48 -7.01
CA GLY A 95 -8.83 29.79 -7.56
C GLY A 95 -8.34 28.60 -6.73
N LEU A 96 -8.50 28.65 -5.40
CA LEU A 96 -8.14 27.53 -4.52
C LEU A 96 -9.20 26.42 -4.56
N ASN A 97 -10.49 26.77 -4.67
CA ASN A 97 -11.55 25.79 -4.93
C ASN A 97 -11.34 25.08 -6.26
N GLU A 98 -11.02 25.82 -7.33
CA GLU A 98 -10.67 25.23 -8.63
C GLU A 98 -9.44 24.31 -8.51
N LEU A 99 -8.43 24.69 -7.73
CA LEU A 99 -7.27 23.83 -7.49
C LEU A 99 -7.65 22.55 -6.73
N ILE A 100 -8.40 22.65 -5.64
CA ILE A 100 -8.85 21.50 -4.83
C ILE A 100 -9.64 20.51 -5.70
N ASP A 101 -10.58 21.02 -6.51
CA ASP A 101 -11.38 20.21 -7.42
C ASP A 101 -10.54 19.49 -8.50
N ASN A 102 -9.37 20.04 -8.82
CA ASN A 102 -8.45 19.49 -9.83
C ASN A 102 -7.26 18.72 -9.25
N ILE A 103 -7.04 18.72 -7.93
CA ILE A 103 -5.94 17.95 -7.31
C ILE A 103 -6.28 16.45 -7.42
N PRO A 104 -5.47 15.65 -8.12
CA PRO A 104 -5.72 14.23 -8.23
C PRO A 104 -5.50 13.56 -6.86
N THR A 105 -6.47 12.78 -6.41
CA THR A 105 -6.33 11.96 -5.20
C THR A 105 -5.24 10.92 -5.40
N ARG A 106 -4.20 10.97 -4.57
CA ARG A 106 -3.10 10.00 -4.56
C ARG A 106 -3.33 8.96 -3.47
N ALA A 107 -4.26 8.04 -3.72
CA ALA A 107 -4.50 6.94 -2.80
C ALA A 107 -3.21 6.11 -2.61
N PRO A 108 -2.89 5.69 -1.38
CA PRO A 108 -1.80 4.77 -1.11
C PRO A 108 -1.91 3.53 -2.01
N THR A 109 -0.89 3.25 -2.83
CA THR A 109 -0.96 2.19 -3.84
C THR A 109 0.27 1.28 -3.82
N LEU A 110 0.01 -0.02 -3.91
CA LEU A 110 1.06 -1.03 -4.05
C LEU A 110 1.67 -0.96 -5.46
N CYS A 111 2.97 -1.23 -5.61
CA CYS A 111 3.64 -1.26 -6.90
C CYS A 111 2.95 -2.21 -7.90
N ALA A 112 3.04 -1.93 -9.21
CA ALA A 112 2.57 -2.84 -10.25
C ALA A 112 3.22 -4.23 -10.06
N GLY A 113 2.39 -5.29 -10.04
CA GLY A 113 2.87 -6.67 -9.84
C GLY A 113 3.21 -7.06 -8.40
N CYS A 114 3.03 -6.17 -7.41
CA CYS A 114 3.21 -6.49 -6.00
C CYS A 114 2.38 -7.74 -5.59
N SER A 115 3.01 -8.62 -4.83
CA SER A 115 2.41 -9.85 -4.31
C SER A 115 1.38 -9.61 -3.22
N HIS A 116 1.55 -8.57 -2.38
CA HIS A 116 0.59 -8.21 -1.33
C HIS A 116 -0.79 -7.89 -1.90
N ARG A 117 -0.85 -7.19 -3.05
CA ARG A 117 -2.11 -6.94 -3.78
C ARG A 117 -2.86 -8.24 -4.06
N SER A 118 -2.11 -9.28 -4.45
CA SER A 118 -2.68 -10.56 -4.84
C SER A 118 -3.16 -11.34 -3.61
N ALA A 119 -2.44 -11.22 -2.49
CA ALA A 119 -2.87 -11.73 -1.19
C ALA A 119 -4.16 -11.05 -0.72
N TYR A 120 -4.25 -9.72 -0.76
CA TYR A 120 -5.47 -9.00 -0.38
C TYR A 120 -6.65 -9.32 -1.27
N PHE A 121 -6.45 -9.31 -2.59
CA PHE A 121 -7.50 -9.73 -3.52
C PHE A 121 -8.02 -11.14 -3.20
N ALA A 122 -7.11 -12.07 -2.90
CA ALA A 122 -7.47 -13.43 -2.55
C ALA A 122 -8.16 -13.54 -1.18
N ALA A 123 -7.72 -12.78 -0.17
CA ALA A 123 -8.36 -12.70 1.14
C ALA A 123 -9.79 -12.18 1.04
N VAL A 124 -9.99 -11.09 0.27
CA VAL A 124 -11.32 -10.53 -0.01
C VAL A 124 -12.21 -11.54 -0.72
N LYS A 125 -11.68 -12.22 -1.73
CA LYS A 125 -12.43 -13.27 -2.42
C LYS A 125 -12.77 -14.46 -1.54
N ALA A 126 -11.86 -14.87 -0.65
CA ALA A 126 -12.06 -16.00 0.23
C ALA A 126 -13.25 -15.80 1.17
N TYR A 127 -13.30 -14.67 1.91
CA TYR A 127 -14.41 -14.44 2.82
C TYR A 127 -15.73 -14.23 2.06
N GLN A 128 -15.71 -13.55 0.91
CA GLN A 128 -16.89 -13.37 0.05
C GLN A 128 -17.44 -14.71 -0.45
N GLU A 129 -16.57 -15.64 -0.85
CA GLU A 129 -16.98 -16.98 -1.31
C GLU A 129 -17.44 -17.90 -0.18
N LEU A 130 -17.05 -17.63 1.06
CA LEU A 130 -17.60 -18.28 2.25
C LEU A 130 -18.94 -17.68 2.68
N GLY A 131 -19.37 -16.58 2.04
CA GLY A 131 -20.62 -15.90 2.34
C GLY A 131 -20.56 -14.99 3.57
N TYR A 132 -19.35 -14.59 4.00
CA TYR A 132 -19.16 -13.59 5.05
C TYR A 132 -19.29 -12.19 4.47
N ASP A 133 -19.87 -11.27 5.24
CA ASP A 133 -19.87 -9.85 4.94
C ASP A 133 -18.59 -9.21 5.48
N LYS A 134 -18.25 -8.01 4.96
CA LYS A 134 -17.08 -7.26 5.46
C LYS A 134 -17.20 -6.98 6.97
N SER A 135 -18.42 -6.75 7.46
CA SER A 135 -18.69 -6.54 8.89
C SER A 135 -18.42 -7.77 9.76
N ASP A 136 -18.33 -8.97 9.18
CA ASP A 136 -17.96 -10.19 9.91
C ASP A 136 -16.44 -10.34 10.05
N MET A 137 -15.65 -9.48 9.40
CA MET A 137 -14.20 -9.55 9.34
C MET A 137 -13.55 -8.46 10.21
N ILE A 138 -12.38 -8.77 10.77
CA ILE A 138 -11.43 -7.79 11.31
C ILE A 138 -10.07 -8.05 10.69
N PHE A 139 -9.49 -7.02 10.09
CA PHE A 139 -8.16 -7.05 9.51
C PHE A 139 -7.14 -6.31 10.38
N ALA A 140 -6.42 -7.05 11.22
CA ALA A 140 -5.34 -6.50 12.03
C ALA A 140 -4.08 -6.32 11.16
N SER A 141 -3.73 -5.08 10.87
CA SER A 141 -2.59 -4.72 10.03
C SER A 141 -1.39 -4.27 10.89
N ASP A 142 -0.31 -3.98 10.20
CA ASP A 142 0.99 -3.70 10.80
C ASP A 142 1.67 -2.58 9.99
N ILE A 143 2.85 -2.10 10.42
CA ILE A 143 3.65 -1.09 9.70
C ILE A 143 4.47 -1.73 8.58
N GLY A 144 4.19 -1.38 7.33
CA GLY A 144 4.96 -1.79 6.16
C GLY A 144 4.20 -1.61 4.85
N CYS A 145 4.69 -2.16 3.72
CA CYS A 145 3.97 -2.09 2.44
C CYS A 145 2.52 -2.60 2.53
N TYR A 146 2.25 -3.48 3.48
CA TYR A 146 0.93 -4.03 3.75
C TYR A 146 -0.04 -3.07 4.45
N THR A 147 0.44 -1.98 5.07
CA THR A 147 -0.41 -0.87 5.53
C THR A 147 -1.24 -0.30 4.39
N LEU A 148 -0.70 -0.31 3.16
CA LEU A 148 -1.37 0.22 1.96
C LEU A 148 -2.62 -0.59 1.55
N GLY A 149 -2.91 -1.72 2.22
CA GLY A 149 -4.17 -2.45 2.08
C GLY A 149 -5.38 -1.75 2.70
N ILE A 150 -5.19 -0.65 3.43
CA ILE A 150 -6.26 0.14 4.07
C ILE A 150 -7.20 0.78 3.05
N SER A 151 -6.67 1.18 1.89
CA SER A 151 -7.45 1.89 0.88
C SER A 151 -8.27 0.95 -0.02
N PRO A 152 -9.34 1.45 -0.65
CA PRO A 152 -10.06 0.72 -1.68
C PRO A 152 -9.13 0.20 -2.79
N PRO A 153 -9.41 -0.97 -3.38
CA PRO A 153 -10.60 -1.80 -3.20
C PRO A 153 -10.46 -2.92 -2.16
N TYR A 154 -9.34 -2.98 -1.43
CA TYR A 154 -9.07 -4.10 -0.53
C TYR A 154 -9.71 -3.87 0.83
N GLU A 155 -9.42 -2.71 1.43
CA GLU A 155 -9.88 -2.36 2.77
C GLU A 155 -9.61 -3.50 3.78
N THR A 156 -8.42 -4.09 3.69
CA THR A 156 -7.96 -5.23 4.49
C THR A 156 -6.97 -4.80 5.57
N ALA A 157 -7.24 -3.67 6.21
CA ALA A 157 -6.45 -3.13 7.31
C ALA A 157 -7.34 -2.18 8.14
N ASP A 158 -8.11 -2.75 9.09
CA ASP A 158 -9.03 -1.99 9.94
C ASP A 158 -8.33 -1.37 11.15
N TYR A 159 -7.27 -2.03 11.64
CA TYR A 159 -6.53 -1.60 12.81
C TYR A 159 -5.04 -1.70 12.58
N LEU A 160 -4.30 -0.66 12.96
CA LEU A 160 -2.85 -0.58 12.87
C LEU A 160 -2.37 0.30 14.02
N LEU A 161 -1.54 -0.27 14.90
CA LEU A 161 -1.05 0.44 16.08
C LEU A 161 0.47 0.69 16.00
N ALA A 162 1.25 -0.38 15.84
CA ALA A 162 2.70 -0.29 15.81
C ALA A 162 3.32 -1.42 15.01
N MET A 163 4.62 -1.31 14.71
CA MET A 163 5.37 -2.38 14.07
C MET A 163 5.37 -3.66 14.93
N GLY A 164 4.78 -4.74 14.42
CA GLY A 164 4.61 -6.01 15.10
C GLY A 164 3.31 -6.17 15.89
N SER A 165 2.41 -5.19 15.88
CA SER A 165 1.18 -5.26 16.68
C SER A 165 0.17 -6.27 16.12
N SER A 166 0.14 -6.49 14.80
CA SER A 166 -0.89 -7.29 14.11
C SER A 166 -1.17 -8.67 14.69
N VAL A 167 -0.15 -9.39 15.17
CA VAL A 167 -0.31 -10.72 15.78
C VAL A 167 -0.93 -10.63 17.17
N GLY A 168 -0.51 -9.64 17.97
CA GLY A 168 -1.05 -9.38 19.31
C GLY A 168 -2.47 -8.84 19.24
N ASP A 169 -2.73 -7.92 18.30
CA ASP A 169 -4.06 -7.40 17.98
C ASP A 169 -4.98 -8.55 17.56
N GLY A 170 -4.48 -9.45 16.70
CA GLY A 170 -5.19 -10.67 16.30
C GLY A 170 -5.58 -11.55 17.49
N CYS A 171 -4.69 -11.73 18.46
CA CYS A 171 -5.01 -12.43 19.71
C CYS A 171 -6.14 -11.74 20.47
N GLY A 172 -6.06 -10.41 20.64
CA GLY A 172 -7.05 -9.62 21.36
C GLY A 172 -8.44 -9.71 20.71
N PHE A 173 -8.52 -9.43 19.40
CA PHE A 173 -9.78 -9.48 18.65
C PHE A 173 -10.41 -10.87 18.62
N SER A 174 -9.59 -11.94 18.57
CA SER A 174 -10.10 -13.32 18.59
C SER A 174 -10.80 -13.71 19.90
N ILE A 175 -10.57 -12.95 20.98
CA ILE A 175 -11.20 -13.15 22.29
C ILE A 175 -12.33 -12.12 22.49
N ALA A 176 -12.10 -10.88 22.09
CA ALA A 176 -13.02 -9.77 22.34
C ALA A 176 -14.24 -9.76 21.43
N THR A 177 -14.18 -10.47 20.29
CA THR A 177 -15.23 -10.44 19.26
C THR A 177 -15.56 -11.86 18.77
N ASN A 178 -16.71 -11.99 18.10
CA ASN A 178 -17.07 -13.21 17.35
C ASN A 178 -16.77 -13.08 15.85
N GLN A 179 -16.10 -12.00 15.42
CA GLN A 179 -15.74 -11.77 14.03
C GLN A 179 -14.57 -12.67 13.62
N HIS A 180 -14.45 -12.94 12.33
CA HIS A 180 -13.31 -13.63 11.75
C HIS A 180 -12.12 -12.67 11.65
N VAL A 181 -11.03 -13.01 12.35
CA VAL A 181 -9.84 -12.16 12.42
C VAL A 181 -8.78 -12.64 11.43
N MET A 182 -8.26 -11.73 10.61
CA MET A 182 -7.12 -11.97 9.73
C MET A 182 -6.05 -10.90 9.95
N SER A 183 -4.90 -11.32 10.46
CA SER A 183 -3.74 -10.46 10.70
C SER A 183 -2.78 -10.49 9.51
N PHE A 184 -2.18 -9.35 9.18
CA PHE A 184 -1.13 -9.24 8.15
C PHE A 184 0.16 -8.70 8.75
N ILE A 185 1.26 -9.43 8.53
CA ILE A 185 2.61 -9.04 8.97
C ILE A 185 3.62 -9.30 7.84
N GLY A 186 4.63 -8.44 7.71
CA GLY A 186 5.75 -8.68 6.79
C GLY A 186 6.74 -9.71 7.32
N ASP A 187 7.58 -10.26 6.45
CA ASP A 187 8.73 -11.10 6.82
C ASP A 187 9.67 -10.41 7.82
N SER A 188 10.14 -9.20 7.52
CA SER A 188 11.05 -8.45 8.40
C SER A 188 10.45 -8.22 9.79
N THR A 189 9.17 -7.84 9.82
CA THR A 189 8.44 -7.54 11.06
C THR A 189 8.12 -8.80 11.84
N PHE A 190 7.86 -9.91 11.15
CA PHE A 190 7.68 -11.21 11.78
C PHE A 190 8.92 -11.63 12.58
N PHE A 191 10.11 -11.50 11.99
CA PHE A 191 11.38 -11.76 12.71
C PHE A 191 11.62 -10.79 13.86
N HIS A 192 11.24 -9.52 13.71
CA HIS A 192 11.49 -8.48 14.70
C HIS A 192 10.60 -8.62 15.95
N SER A 193 9.28 -8.74 15.75
CA SER A 193 8.31 -8.68 16.85
C SER A 193 7.12 -9.64 16.71
N GLY A 194 6.99 -10.37 15.60
CA GLY A 194 5.90 -11.33 15.39
C GLY A 194 6.04 -12.66 16.14
N LEU A 195 7.24 -13.02 16.59
CA LEU A 195 7.52 -14.33 17.20
C LEU A 195 6.84 -14.52 18.57
N SER A 196 7.12 -13.62 19.51
CA SER A 196 6.58 -13.65 20.87
C SER A 196 5.05 -13.68 20.91
N PRO A 197 4.31 -12.81 20.18
CA PRO A 197 2.85 -12.88 20.16
C PRO A 197 2.32 -14.15 19.47
N LEU A 198 3.02 -14.72 18.47
CA LEU A 198 2.62 -16.01 17.88
C LEU A 198 2.75 -17.17 18.88
N VAL A 199 3.80 -17.19 19.70
CA VAL A 199 3.94 -18.15 20.81
C VAL A 199 2.76 -18.02 21.78
N ASN A 200 2.39 -16.79 22.14
CA ASN A 200 1.24 -16.52 23.00
C ASN A 200 -0.08 -16.98 22.35
N ALA A 201 -0.26 -16.72 21.06
CA ALA A 201 -1.44 -17.13 20.29
C ALA A 201 -1.66 -18.65 20.34
N VAL A 202 -0.58 -19.41 20.11
CA VAL A 202 -0.62 -20.88 20.14
C VAL A 202 -0.88 -21.40 21.55
N HIS A 203 -0.20 -20.85 22.57
CA HIS A 203 -0.38 -21.25 23.96
C HIS A 203 -1.83 -21.07 24.43
N ASN A 204 -2.45 -19.93 24.08
CA ASN A 204 -3.80 -19.59 24.48
C ASN A 204 -4.88 -20.09 23.51
N LYS A 205 -4.50 -20.81 22.45
CA LYS A 205 -5.41 -21.37 21.44
C LYS A 205 -6.31 -20.30 20.81
N ASN A 206 -5.74 -19.12 20.55
CA ASN A 206 -6.45 -18.06 19.83
C ASN A 206 -6.88 -18.54 18.44
N LYS A 207 -7.99 -18.00 17.94
CA LYS A 207 -8.56 -18.36 16.63
C LYS A 207 -8.50 -17.17 15.68
N PHE A 208 -7.49 -17.16 14.82
CA PHE A 208 -7.32 -16.17 13.77
C PHE A 208 -6.39 -16.67 12.68
N VAL A 209 -6.47 -16.03 11.52
CA VAL A 209 -5.54 -16.26 10.40
C VAL A 209 -4.39 -15.27 10.51
N LEU A 210 -3.16 -15.76 10.59
CA LEU A 210 -1.96 -14.94 10.45
C LEU A 210 -1.41 -15.10 9.04
N THR A 211 -1.43 -14.02 8.26
CA THR A 211 -0.78 -13.94 6.95
C THR A 211 0.60 -13.32 7.09
N ILE A 212 1.65 -14.11 6.85
CA ILE A 212 3.02 -13.63 6.74
C ILE A 212 3.31 -13.33 5.27
N LEU A 213 3.48 -12.05 4.97
CA LEU A 213 3.73 -11.51 3.63
C LEU A 213 5.24 -11.48 3.37
N ASP A 214 5.77 -12.60 2.88
CA ASP A 214 7.20 -12.81 2.64
C ASP A 214 7.61 -12.33 1.24
N ASN A 215 8.07 -11.07 1.17
CA ASN A 215 8.53 -10.45 -0.06
C ASN A 215 10.06 -10.42 -0.21
N ARG A 216 10.78 -11.02 0.74
CA ARG A 216 12.25 -11.18 0.77
C ARG A 216 13.04 -9.88 0.92
N ILE A 217 12.42 -8.79 1.39
CA ILE A 217 13.09 -7.49 1.56
C ILE A 217 12.29 -6.54 2.47
N THR A 218 12.97 -5.75 3.30
CA THR A 218 12.32 -4.67 4.06
C THR A 218 12.06 -3.47 3.12
N ALA A 219 11.00 -3.57 2.32
CA ALA A 219 10.79 -2.71 1.15
C ALA A 219 10.48 -1.25 1.46
N MET A 220 9.51 -0.98 2.34
CA MET A 220 8.97 0.36 2.58
C MET A 220 10.02 1.33 3.15
N THR A 221 10.99 0.80 3.90
CA THR A 221 12.05 1.59 4.56
C THR A 221 13.28 1.81 3.67
N GLY A 222 13.25 1.39 2.39
CA GLY A 222 14.36 1.60 1.45
C GLY A 222 15.09 0.34 1.01
N GLY A 223 14.59 -0.85 1.32
CA GLY A 223 15.07 -2.10 0.73
C GLY A 223 16.21 -2.78 1.50
N GLN A 224 16.18 -2.71 2.83
CA GLN A 224 17.16 -3.36 3.69
C GLN A 224 17.04 -4.89 3.61
N PRO A 225 18.15 -5.63 3.76
CA PRO A 225 18.12 -7.07 4.01
C PRO A 225 17.39 -7.38 5.32
N ASN A 226 16.88 -8.60 5.44
CA ASN A 226 16.23 -9.10 6.65
C ASN A 226 16.67 -10.55 6.93
N PRO A 227 16.43 -11.09 8.14
CA PRO A 227 16.90 -12.42 8.52
C PRO A 227 16.43 -13.57 7.62
N GLY A 228 15.42 -13.35 6.78
CA GLY A 228 14.92 -14.35 5.86
C GLY A 228 15.85 -14.65 4.69
N ILE A 229 16.82 -13.79 4.37
CA ILE A 229 17.73 -13.92 3.22
C ILE A 229 19.19 -14.16 3.66
N PRO A 230 20.05 -14.76 2.82
CA PRO A 230 21.40 -15.16 3.23
C PRO A 230 22.43 -14.02 3.16
N VAL A 231 22.01 -12.79 3.50
CA VAL A 231 22.84 -11.58 3.41
C VAL A 231 22.54 -10.68 4.61
N ASP A 232 23.57 -10.19 5.29
CA ASP A 232 23.42 -9.27 6.43
C ASP A 232 23.31 -7.79 6.01
N GLY A 233 23.20 -6.90 7.01
CA GLY A 233 23.11 -5.45 6.80
C GLY A 233 24.36 -4.81 6.18
N MET A 234 25.51 -5.49 6.18
CA MET A 234 26.75 -5.04 5.56
C MET A 234 26.90 -5.53 4.12
N GLY A 235 26.05 -6.47 3.69
CA GLY A 235 26.11 -7.10 2.38
C GLY A 235 26.95 -8.38 2.36
N ASP A 236 27.39 -8.87 3.52
CA ASP A 236 28.16 -10.10 3.66
C ASP A 236 27.23 -11.32 3.72
N GLU A 237 27.77 -12.51 3.43
CA GLU A 237 27.03 -13.77 3.54
C GLU A 237 26.61 -14.01 4.99
N ALA A 238 25.33 -14.33 5.19
CA ALA A 238 24.76 -14.59 6.50
C ALA A 238 23.80 -15.79 6.46
N PRO A 239 23.52 -16.43 7.61
CA PRO A 239 22.51 -17.48 7.67
C PRO A 239 21.12 -16.93 7.33
N ALA A 240 20.40 -17.60 6.43
CA ALA A 240 18.98 -17.35 6.19
C ALA A 240 18.14 -18.14 7.21
N ILE A 241 17.26 -17.45 7.92
CA ILE A 241 16.36 -18.04 8.90
C ILE A 241 15.02 -18.38 8.22
N SER A 242 14.57 -19.63 8.34
CA SER A 242 13.30 -20.08 7.77
C SER A 242 12.12 -19.67 8.65
N ILE A 243 11.15 -18.99 8.04
CA ILE A 243 9.86 -18.66 8.68
C ILE A 243 9.09 -19.96 8.95
N GLU A 244 9.11 -20.92 8.03
CA GLU A 244 8.46 -22.22 8.16
C GLU A 244 8.95 -22.97 9.39
N ASP A 245 10.27 -23.14 9.52
CA ASP A 245 10.87 -23.91 10.61
C ASP A 245 10.53 -23.27 11.96
N ILE A 246 10.51 -21.93 12.03
CA ILE A 246 10.09 -21.19 13.23
C ILE A 246 8.61 -21.44 13.54
N VAL A 247 7.72 -21.27 12.55
CA VAL A 247 6.28 -21.42 12.73
C VAL A 247 5.94 -22.85 13.17
N GLU A 248 6.59 -23.85 12.58
CA GLU A 248 6.46 -25.25 12.99
C GLU A 248 6.98 -25.48 14.41
N ALA A 249 8.16 -24.95 14.75
CA ALA A 249 8.76 -25.09 16.09
C ALA A 249 7.91 -24.43 17.19
N ILE A 250 7.23 -23.32 16.91
CA ILE A 250 6.29 -22.68 17.84
C ILE A 250 5.06 -23.58 18.11
N GLY A 251 4.76 -24.51 17.20
CA GLY A 251 3.71 -25.52 17.38
C GLY A 251 2.44 -25.26 16.59
N VAL A 252 2.45 -24.34 15.62
CA VAL A 252 1.33 -24.10 14.71
C VAL A 252 1.00 -25.38 13.94
N LYS A 253 -0.28 -25.77 13.93
CA LYS A 253 -0.74 -27.02 13.28
C LYS A 253 -1.27 -26.81 11.88
N PHE A 254 -1.80 -25.61 11.58
CA PHE A 254 -2.18 -25.21 10.24
C PHE A 254 -1.15 -24.23 9.70
N MET A 255 -0.29 -24.70 8.80
CA MET A 255 0.65 -23.87 8.07
C MET A 255 0.56 -24.19 6.58
N LYS A 256 0.38 -23.15 5.75
CA LYS A 256 0.39 -23.27 4.28
C LYS A 256 1.30 -22.21 3.68
N ILE A 257 2.07 -22.61 2.68
CA ILE A 257 2.93 -21.70 1.90
C ILE A 257 2.31 -21.56 0.51
N VAL A 258 2.19 -20.32 0.03
CA VAL A 258 1.59 -20.04 -1.27
C VAL A 258 2.30 -18.90 -1.97
N ASN A 259 2.44 -19.01 -3.29
CA ASN A 259 2.72 -17.84 -4.12
C ASN A 259 1.40 -17.09 -4.34
N PRO A 260 1.23 -15.88 -3.81
CA PRO A 260 -0.03 -15.13 -3.92
C PRO A 260 -0.40 -14.76 -5.36
N HIS A 261 0.52 -14.84 -6.33
CA HIS A 261 0.17 -14.68 -7.75
C HIS A 261 -0.65 -15.85 -8.30
N ASN A 262 -0.75 -16.99 -7.61
CA ASN A 262 -1.69 -18.05 -7.94
C ASN A 262 -3.02 -17.81 -7.20
N ILE A 263 -3.86 -16.93 -7.77
CA ILE A 263 -5.05 -16.40 -7.09
C ILE A 263 -5.98 -17.51 -6.63
N LYS A 264 -6.28 -18.49 -7.49
CA LYS A 264 -7.18 -19.59 -7.14
C LYS A 264 -6.69 -20.36 -5.92
N LYS A 265 -5.42 -20.78 -5.93
CA LYS A 265 -4.82 -21.53 -4.81
C LYS A 265 -4.78 -20.69 -3.53
N THR A 266 -4.49 -19.40 -3.64
CA THR A 266 -4.45 -18.50 -2.48
C THR A 266 -5.85 -18.31 -1.88
N VAL A 267 -6.89 -18.16 -2.70
CA VAL A 267 -8.29 -18.11 -2.25
C VAL A 267 -8.64 -19.41 -1.52
N ASP A 268 -8.38 -20.57 -2.13
CA ASP A 268 -8.68 -21.88 -1.53
C ASP A 268 -8.00 -22.04 -0.15
N ILE A 269 -6.73 -21.66 -0.04
CA ILE A 269 -5.97 -21.71 1.23
C ILE A 269 -6.54 -20.76 2.28
N TYR A 270 -6.93 -19.53 1.89
CA TYR A 270 -7.54 -18.60 2.85
C TYR A 270 -8.90 -19.09 3.35
N LYS A 271 -9.69 -19.77 2.50
CA LYS A 271 -10.94 -20.39 2.93
C LYS A 271 -10.69 -21.48 3.96
N GLU A 272 -9.75 -22.40 3.68
CA GLU A 272 -9.31 -23.42 4.65
C GLU A 272 -8.83 -22.79 5.96
N ALA A 273 -8.08 -21.69 5.89
CA ALA A 273 -7.54 -21.00 7.06
C ALA A 273 -8.63 -20.32 7.91
N LEU A 274 -9.62 -19.68 7.28
CA LEU A 274 -10.74 -19.00 7.95
C LEU A 274 -11.67 -19.98 8.67
N GLU A 275 -11.83 -21.19 8.14
CA GLU A 275 -12.64 -22.26 8.74
C GLU A 275 -11.88 -23.06 9.81
N TYR A 276 -10.55 -22.88 9.92
CA TYR A 276 -9.71 -23.61 10.87
C TYR A 276 -9.96 -23.17 12.32
N ASP A 277 -10.08 -24.14 13.23
CA ASP A 277 -10.30 -23.89 14.65
C ASP A 277 -8.97 -23.76 15.42
N GLY A 278 -8.40 -22.56 15.38
CA GLY A 278 -7.18 -22.19 16.08
C GLY A 278 -6.35 -21.19 15.27
N VAL A 279 -5.06 -21.09 15.58
CA VAL A 279 -4.15 -20.22 14.81
C VAL A 279 -3.82 -20.89 13.48
N ALA A 280 -4.17 -20.23 12.39
CA ALA A 280 -3.84 -20.64 11.03
C ALA A 280 -2.78 -19.70 10.43
N VAL A 281 -1.62 -20.23 10.03
CA VAL A 281 -0.56 -19.42 9.41
C VAL A 281 -0.52 -19.65 7.90
N VAL A 282 -0.61 -18.56 7.14
CA VAL A 282 -0.45 -18.55 5.68
C VAL A 282 0.80 -17.73 5.34
N ILE A 283 1.82 -18.39 4.81
CA ILE A 283 3.05 -17.74 4.33
C ILE A 283 2.86 -17.44 2.84
N ALA A 284 2.53 -16.19 2.53
CA ALA A 284 2.36 -15.70 1.17
C ALA A 284 3.70 -15.18 0.64
N ARG A 285 4.45 -16.05 -0.05
CA ARG A 285 5.83 -15.78 -0.48
C ARG A 285 5.94 -15.45 -1.96
N TYR A 286 6.47 -14.27 -2.27
CA TYR A 286 6.91 -13.91 -3.62
C TYR A 286 7.82 -12.66 -3.59
N PRO A 287 8.96 -12.65 -4.31
CA PRO A 287 9.93 -11.55 -4.24
C PRO A 287 9.33 -10.19 -4.62
N CYS A 288 9.67 -9.16 -3.85
CA CYS A 288 9.26 -7.79 -4.11
C CYS A 288 9.72 -7.32 -5.51
N THR A 289 8.87 -6.57 -6.21
CA THR A 289 9.14 -6.05 -7.56
C THR A 289 10.22 -4.97 -7.60
N LEU A 290 10.61 -4.44 -6.44
CA LEU A 290 11.65 -3.43 -6.29
C LEU A 290 13.05 -4.04 -6.09
N ILE A 291 13.15 -5.36 -5.90
CA ILE A 291 14.45 -6.04 -5.85
C ILE A 291 15.16 -5.86 -7.20
N LYS A 292 16.38 -5.35 -7.16
CA LYS A 292 17.20 -5.06 -8.35
C LYS A 292 17.57 -6.35 -9.10
N GLY A 293 17.85 -6.22 -10.40
CA GLY A 293 18.31 -7.35 -11.24
C GLY A 293 17.21 -8.28 -11.73
N GLN A 294 15.92 -7.99 -11.47
CA GLN A 294 14.82 -8.74 -12.05
C GLN A 294 14.76 -8.57 -13.57
N LYS A 295 14.63 -9.69 -14.30
CA LYS A 295 14.48 -9.68 -15.76
C LYS A 295 13.15 -9.03 -16.15
N LYS A 296 13.19 -8.05 -17.06
CA LYS A 296 11.98 -7.54 -17.72
C LYS A 296 11.34 -8.66 -18.54
N LYS A 297 10.03 -8.80 -18.40
CA LYS A 297 9.20 -9.73 -19.17
C LYS A 297 8.33 -8.94 -20.12
N ALA A 298 7.87 -9.58 -21.20
CA ALA A 298 6.92 -8.95 -22.11
C ALA A 298 5.66 -8.49 -21.35
N PRO A 299 5.22 -7.23 -21.52
CA PRO A 299 4.10 -6.67 -20.77
C PRO A 299 2.79 -7.36 -21.13
N MET A 300 1.77 -7.11 -20.30
CA MET A 300 0.40 -7.54 -20.59
C MET A 300 -0.24 -6.63 -21.63
N VAL A 301 -1.15 -7.17 -22.43
CA VAL A 301 -1.92 -6.44 -23.44
C VAL A 301 -3.41 -6.71 -23.28
N ILE A 302 -4.22 -5.70 -23.60
CA ILE A 302 -5.67 -5.83 -23.70
C ILE A 302 -6.01 -6.33 -25.11
N LYS A 303 -6.86 -7.34 -25.20
CA LYS A 303 -7.35 -7.94 -26.45
C LYS A 303 -8.67 -7.30 -26.88
N ASP A 304 -9.05 -7.51 -28.13
CA ASP A 304 -10.25 -6.93 -28.74
C ASP A 304 -11.57 -7.37 -28.09
N ASN A 305 -11.58 -8.51 -27.40
CA ASN A 305 -12.75 -9.02 -26.68
C ASN A 305 -12.97 -8.37 -25.30
N CYS A 306 -12.32 -7.24 -25.02
CA CYS A 306 -12.51 -6.48 -23.78
C CYS A 306 -13.86 -5.75 -23.79
N VAL A 307 -14.75 -6.13 -22.86
CA VAL A 307 -16.07 -5.51 -22.70
C VAL A 307 -16.09 -4.35 -21.71
N LYS A 308 -14.91 -3.84 -21.30
CA LYS A 308 -14.77 -2.68 -20.39
C LYS A 308 -15.52 -2.86 -19.05
N CYS A 309 -15.57 -4.09 -18.52
CA CYS A 309 -16.16 -4.39 -17.19
C CYS A 309 -15.38 -3.79 -16.00
N LEU A 310 -14.17 -3.26 -16.23
CA LEU A 310 -13.30 -2.59 -15.27
C LEU A 310 -12.85 -3.44 -14.05
N THR A 311 -13.09 -4.75 -13.99
CA THR A 311 -12.60 -5.60 -12.88
C THR A 311 -11.09 -5.48 -12.65
N CYS A 312 -10.31 -5.40 -13.74
CA CYS A 312 -8.85 -5.24 -13.65
C CYS A 312 -8.40 -3.87 -13.12
N VAL A 313 -9.24 -2.83 -13.30
CA VAL A 313 -8.98 -1.45 -12.87
C VAL A 313 -9.52 -1.20 -11.46
N LYS A 314 -10.78 -1.57 -11.20
CA LYS A 314 -11.50 -1.25 -9.96
C LYS A 314 -11.35 -2.30 -8.86
N THR A 315 -11.25 -3.59 -9.20
CA THR A 315 -11.22 -4.68 -8.19
C THR A 315 -9.79 -5.17 -7.96
N LEU A 316 -9.01 -5.37 -9.03
CA LEU A 316 -7.60 -5.70 -8.89
C LEU A 316 -6.71 -4.46 -8.64
N ALA A 317 -7.15 -3.26 -9.04
CA ALA A 317 -6.44 -1.99 -8.81
C ALA A 317 -4.92 -2.09 -9.05
N CYS A 318 -4.53 -2.58 -10.23
CA CYS A 318 -3.14 -2.58 -10.65
C CYS A 318 -2.79 -1.21 -11.23
N PRO A 319 -1.76 -0.49 -10.74
CA PRO A 319 -1.42 0.85 -11.25
C PRO A 319 -0.88 0.84 -12.69
N ALA A 320 -0.52 -0.35 -13.21
CA ALA A 320 -0.17 -0.50 -14.62
C ALA A 320 -1.38 -0.67 -15.53
N ILE A 321 -2.63 -0.61 -15.02
CA ILE A 321 -3.84 -0.76 -15.82
C ILE A 321 -4.77 0.43 -15.54
N SER A 322 -5.04 1.21 -16.58
CA SER A 322 -5.85 2.42 -16.48
C SER A 322 -7.02 2.40 -17.45
N TYR A 323 -8.01 3.26 -17.21
CA TYR A 323 -9.10 3.51 -18.15
C TYR A 323 -8.92 4.90 -18.76
N LEU A 324 -8.54 4.98 -20.03
CA LEU A 324 -8.24 6.22 -20.74
C LEU A 324 -8.92 6.19 -22.12
N ASN A 325 -9.52 7.30 -22.53
CA ASN A 325 -10.15 7.46 -23.85
C ASN A 325 -11.12 6.31 -24.21
N ASP A 326 -12.02 5.98 -23.28
CA ASP A 326 -13.01 4.90 -23.40
C ASP A 326 -12.38 3.49 -23.64
N LYS A 327 -11.11 3.30 -23.26
CA LYS A 327 -10.39 2.04 -23.39
C LYS A 327 -9.64 1.68 -22.10
N VAL A 328 -9.60 0.38 -21.80
CA VAL A 328 -8.66 -0.14 -20.80
C VAL A 328 -7.29 -0.23 -21.48
N VAL A 329 -6.27 0.34 -20.84
CA VAL A 329 -4.89 0.35 -21.34
C VAL A 329 -3.95 -0.22 -20.30
N VAL A 330 -2.86 -0.84 -20.76
CA VAL A 330 -1.77 -1.29 -19.89
C VAL A 330 -0.57 -0.39 -20.13
N ASP A 331 -0.02 0.16 -19.05
CA ASP A 331 1.26 0.86 -19.09
C ASP A 331 2.40 -0.17 -19.21
N GLU A 332 3.04 -0.21 -20.38
CA GLU A 332 4.12 -1.15 -20.66
C GLU A 332 5.37 -0.92 -19.80
N ALA A 333 5.63 0.32 -19.37
CA ALA A 333 6.78 0.68 -18.56
C ALA A 333 6.60 0.22 -17.10
N LEU A 334 5.38 0.32 -16.57
CA LEU A 334 5.05 -0.11 -15.21
C LEU A 334 4.79 -1.61 -15.11
N CYS A 335 4.30 -2.26 -16.16
CA CYS A 335 3.89 -3.66 -16.12
C CYS A 335 5.04 -4.61 -15.72
N LYS A 336 4.83 -5.40 -14.65
CA LYS A 336 5.78 -6.44 -14.20
C LYS A 336 5.41 -7.86 -14.65
N SER A 337 4.37 -8.01 -15.45
CA SER A 337 3.93 -9.30 -16.02
C SER A 337 3.72 -10.41 -14.99
N CYS A 338 3.12 -10.09 -13.85
CA CYS A 338 2.80 -11.05 -12.78
C CYS A 338 1.67 -12.04 -13.13
N THR A 339 0.98 -11.86 -14.26
CA THR A 339 -0.13 -12.69 -14.77
C THR A 339 -1.43 -12.68 -13.96
N VAL A 340 -1.48 -11.98 -12.82
CA VAL A 340 -2.67 -11.91 -11.95
C VAL A 340 -3.88 -11.31 -12.69
N CYS A 341 -3.67 -10.26 -13.49
CA CYS A 341 -4.74 -9.64 -14.27
C CYS A 341 -5.38 -10.60 -15.30
N ILE A 342 -4.63 -11.59 -15.81
CA ILE A 342 -5.17 -12.62 -16.71
C ILE A 342 -6.14 -13.53 -15.95
N GLN A 343 -5.80 -13.88 -14.71
CA GLN A 343 -6.59 -14.80 -13.88
C GLN A 343 -7.92 -14.18 -13.44
N VAL A 344 -7.92 -12.88 -13.14
CA VAL A 344 -9.11 -12.18 -12.63
C VAL A 344 -10.02 -11.64 -13.73
N CYS A 345 -9.58 -11.62 -15.00
CA CYS A 345 -10.38 -11.08 -16.10
C CYS A 345 -11.49 -12.07 -16.50
N PRO A 346 -12.78 -11.77 -16.23
CA PRO A 346 -13.86 -12.72 -16.52
C PRO A 346 -14.00 -13.01 -18.01
N ASN A 347 -13.60 -12.07 -18.86
CA ASN A 347 -13.68 -12.17 -20.32
C ASN A 347 -12.40 -12.70 -20.97
N LYS A 348 -11.36 -13.04 -20.19
CA LYS A 348 -10.04 -13.48 -20.70
C LYS A 348 -9.43 -12.51 -21.74
N ALA A 349 -9.77 -11.23 -21.61
CA ALA A 349 -9.39 -10.15 -22.50
C ALA A 349 -8.01 -9.55 -22.21
N ILE A 350 -7.23 -10.17 -21.32
CA ILE A 350 -5.85 -9.78 -21.02
C ILE A 350 -4.94 -10.95 -21.41
N GLY A 351 -3.81 -10.65 -22.04
CA GLY A 351 -2.82 -11.65 -22.44
C GLY A 351 -1.40 -11.12 -22.36
N VAL A 352 -0.42 -11.99 -22.58
CA VAL A 352 0.99 -11.60 -22.69
C VAL A 352 1.24 -11.08 -24.10
N LYS A 353 1.93 -9.94 -24.24
CA LYS A 353 2.42 -9.45 -25.54
C LYS A 353 3.32 -10.54 -26.14
N LYS A 354 2.96 -11.08 -27.29
CA LYS A 354 3.87 -11.98 -28.02
C LYS A 354 5.05 -11.13 -28.49
N GLY A 355 6.27 -11.62 -28.26
CA GLY A 355 7.45 -10.98 -28.86
C GLY A 355 7.37 -11.11 -30.37
N ASP A 356 7.78 -10.06 -31.07
CA ASP A 356 8.03 -10.09 -32.52
C ASP A 356 9.24 -10.96 -32.85
#